data_AF-A0A1M6PAT0-F1
#
_entry.id   AF-A0A1M6PAT0-F1
#
_cell.length_a   1.000
_cell.length_b   1.000
_cell.length_c   1.000
_cell.angle_alpha   90.00
_cell.angle_beta   90.00
_cell.angle_gamma   90.00
#
_symmetry.space_group_name_H-M   'P 1'
#
loop_
_entity.id
_entity.type
_entity.pdbx_description
1 polymer ?
#
loop_
_entity_poly.entity_id
_entity_poly.type
_entity_poly.pdbx_seq_one_letter_code
_entity_poly.pdbx_strand_id
1 'polypeptide(L)' 'KYFKQRYRQRYMIEAKNSELKNQHGYDIAISSGLFGMRIQGAISIFNVNIKRILTLLKKKYGENTPSFQ' A
#
# COMPACT_ATOMS: atom_id res chain seq x y z
N LYS A 1 -10.09 -27.10 5.40
CA LYS A 1 -9.58 -26.26 4.28
C LYS A 1 -9.79 -24.75 4.52
N TYR A 2 -10.99 -24.32 4.92
CA TYR A 2 -11.33 -22.91 5.20
C TYR A 2 -10.35 -22.18 6.15
N PHE A 3 -10.01 -22.79 7.30
CA PHE A 3 -9.09 -22.18 8.28
C PHE A 3 -7.71 -21.85 7.69
N LYS A 4 -7.09 -22.80 6.98
CA LYS A 4 -5.77 -22.61 6.37
C LYS A 4 -5.77 -21.46 5.34
N GLN A 5 -6.86 -21.31 4.58
CA GLN A 5 -7.00 -20.23 3.61
C GLN A 5 -7.14 -18.86 4.29
N ARG A 6 -8.01 -18.75 5.31
CA ARG A 6 -8.18 -17.54 6.12
C ARG A 6 -6.87 -17.12 6.79
N TYR A 7 -6.12 -18.09 7.33
CA TYR A 7 -4.83 -17.84 7.96
C TYR A 7 -3.81 -17.25 6.96
N ARG A 8 -3.70 -17.83 5.76
CA ARG A 8 -2.82 -17.31 4.70
C ARG A 8 -3.23 -15.90 4.25
N GLN A 9 -4.53 -15.64 4.11
CA GLN A 9 -5.04 -14.32 3.77
C GLN A 9 -4.68 -13.28 4.85
N ARG A 10 -4.88 -13.60 6.12
CA ARG A 10 -4.50 -12.74 7.24
C ARG A 10 -3.02 -12.40 7.23
N TYR A 11 -2.17 -13.40 7.04
CA TYR A 11 -0.72 -13.19 6.96
C TYR A 11 -0.35 -12.15 5.88
N MET A 12 -0.98 -12.23 4.68
CA MET A 12 -0.74 -11.26 3.61
C MET A 12 -1.26 -9.85 3.96
N ILE A 13 -2.40 -9.76 4.65
CA ILE A 13 -2.99 -8.48 5.08
C ILE A 13 -2.14 -7.83 6.17
N GLU A 14 -1.70 -8.59 7.17
CA GLU A 14 -0.89 -8.10 8.29
C GLU A 14 0.47 -7.59 7.82
N ALA A 15 1.12 -8.32 6.89
CA ALA A 15 2.35 -7.85 6.26
C ALA A 15 2.13 -6.50 5.56
N LYS A 16 1.02 -6.33 4.82
CA LYS A 16 0.73 -5.07 4.14
C LYS A 16 0.37 -3.94 5.11
N ASN A 17 -0.35 -4.24 6.19
CA ASN A 17 -0.67 -3.26 7.22
C ASN A 17 0.58 -2.80 7.97
N SER A 18 1.52 -3.70 8.26
CA SER A 18 2.81 -3.37 8.85
C SER A 18 3.61 -2.43 7.93
N GLU A 19 3.65 -2.72 6.62
CA GLU A 19 4.28 -1.84 5.63
C GLU A 19 3.62 -0.44 5.62
N LEU A 20 2.29 -0.37 5.57
CA LEU A 20 1.54 0.90 5.57
C LEU A 20 1.83 1.73 6.82
N LYS A 21 1.76 1.11 8.00
CA LYS A 21 2.02 1.77 9.28
C LYS A 21 3.45 2.28 9.40
N ASN A 22 4.42 1.39 9.18
CA ASN A 22 5.82 1.65 9.49
C ASN A 22 6.57 2.39 8.37
N GLN A 23 6.36 2.01 7.10
CA GLN A 23 7.12 2.59 5.98
C GLN A 23 6.44 3.82 5.38
N HIS A 24 5.10 3.90 5.45
CA HIS A 24 4.32 4.97 4.82
C HIS A 24 3.62 5.88 5.85
N GLY A 25 3.99 5.76 7.13
CA GLY A 25 3.53 6.66 8.20
C GLY A 25 2.03 6.61 8.45
N TYR A 26 1.34 5.54 8.05
CA TYR A 26 -0.12 5.42 8.22
C TYR A 26 -0.55 5.41 9.69
N ASP A 27 0.34 5.00 10.61
CA ASP A 27 0.04 4.97 12.04
C ASP A 27 0.10 6.34 12.72
N ILE A 28 0.62 7.37 12.02
CA ILE A 28 0.80 8.71 12.54
C ILE A 28 -0.26 9.62 11.92
N ALA A 29 -1.18 10.15 12.72
CA ALA A 29 -2.19 11.08 12.22
C ALA A 29 -1.56 12.45 11.89
N ILE A 30 -1.74 12.92 10.66
CA ILE A 30 -1.26 14.25 10.19
C ILE A 30 -2.22 15.36 10.64
N SER A 31 -3.49 15.01 10.88
CA SER A 31 -4.53 15.94 11.32
C SER A 31 -5.40 15.30 12.39
N SER A 32 -5.97 16.14 13.26
CA SER A 32 -6.98 15.73 14.23
C SER A 32 -8.34 15.58 13.56
N GLY A 33 -9.10 14.58 14.00
CA GLY A 33 -10.48 14.35 13.55
C GLY A 33 -10.64 13.30 12.44
N LEU A 34 -11.82 12.68 12.44
CA LEU A 34 -12.14 11.51 11.59
C LEU A 34 -12.04 11.82 10.09
N PHE A 35 -12.40 13.04 9.68
CA PHE A 35 -12.36 13.43 8.28
C PHE A 35 -10.93 13.47 7.73
N GLY A 36 -10.02 14.12 8.45
CA GLY A 36 -8.61 14.21 8.07
C GLY A 36 -7.93 12.84 8.05
N MET A 37 -8.23 11.97 9.03
CA MET A 37 -7.75 10.59 9.06
C MET A 37 -8.25 9.77 7.86
N ARG A 38 -9.51 9.96 7.42
CA ARG A 38 -10.06 9.28 6.23
C ARG A 38 -9.34 9.71 4.96
N ILE A 39 -9.12 11.01 4.77
CA ILE A 39 -8.38 11.53 3.61
C ILE A 39 -6.95 11.01 3.62
N GLN A 40 -6.26 11.11 4.76
CA GLN A 40 -4.90 10.58 4.90
C GLN A 40 -4.85 9.10 4.53
N GLY A 41 -5.79 8.30 5.04
CA GLY A 41 -5.80 6.87 4.75
C GLY A 41 -6.03 6.57 3.27
N ALA A 42 -6.96 7.26 2.62
CA ALA A 42 -7.21 7.12 1.19
C ALA A 42 -5.98 7.48 0.34
N ILE A 43 -5.33 8.61 0.64
CA ILE A 43 -4.14 9.07 -0.08
C ILE A 43 -2.95 8.13 0.14
N SER A 44 -2.71 7.68 1.38
CA SER A 44 -1.62 6.74 1.68
C SER A 44 -1.79 5.43 0.90
N ILE A 45 -2.98 4.84 0.89
CA ILE A 45 -3.26 3.62 0.13
C ILE A 45 -3.06 3.86 -1.37
N PHE A 46 -3.57 4.97 -1.90
CA PHE A 46 -3.42 5.34 -3.30
C PHE A 46 -1.95 5.46 -3.70
N ASN A 47 -1.16 6.28 -2.98
CA ASN A 47 0.25 6.50 -3.24
C ASN A 47 1.07 5.19 -3.20
N VAL A 48 0.84 4.35 -2.20
CA VAL A 48 1.53 3.07 -2.05
C VAL A 48 1.23 2.13 -3.21
N ASN A 49 -0.01 2.11 -3.70
CA ASN A 49 -0.39 1.33 -4.87
C ASN A 49 0.28 1.85 -6.15
N ILE A 50 0.35 3.17 -6.34
CA ILE A 50 1.09 3.77 -7.47
C ILE A 50 2.58 3.38 -7.42
N LYS A 51 3.24 3.52 -6.27
CA LYS A 51 4.64 3.10 -6.10
C LYS A 51 4.86 1.63 -6.45
N ARG A 52 3.92 0.75 -6.07
CA ARG A 52 3.96 -0.68 -6.41
C ARG A 52 3.86 -0.91 -7.91
N ILE A 53 2.90 -0.26 -8.58
CA ILE A 53 2.72 -0.37 -10.04
C ILE A 53 4.00 0.07 -10.75
N LEU A 54 4.55 1.23 -10.39
CA LEU A 54 5.80 1.73 -10.97
C LEU A 54 6.97 0.76 -10.77
N THR A 55 7.08 0.17 -9.57
CA THR A 55 8.10 -0.85 -9.28
C THR A 55 7.93 -2.09 -10.18
N LEU A 56 6.70 -2.54 -10.38
CA LEU A 56 6.41 -3.69 -11.25
C LEU A 56 6.67 -3.39 -12.72
N LEU A 57 6.32 -2.19 -13.19
CA LEU A 57 6.62 -1.74 -14.55
C LEU A 57 8.12 -1.69 -14.79
N LYS A 58 8.89 -1.08 -13.86
CA LYS A 58 10.35 -1.03 -13.95
C LYS A 58 10.97 -2.44 -13.97
N LYS A 59 10.48 -3.37 -13.16
CA LYS A 59 10.93 -4.77 -13.18
C LYS A 59 10.60 -5.49 -14.49
N LYS A 60 9.44 -5.18 -15.09
CA LYS A 60 8.97 -5.83 -16.32
C LYS A 60 9.69 -5.31 -17.57
N TYR A 61 9.95 -4.01 -17.64
CA TYR A 61 10.43 -3.35 -18.85
C TYR A 61 11.87 -2.81 -18.75
N GLY A 62 12.43 -2.69 -17.54
CA GLY A 62 13.79 -2.18 -17.34
C GLY A 62 13.98 -0.78 -17.91
N GLU A 63 14.97 -0.61 -18.76
CA GLU A 63 15.23 0.65 -19.50
C GLU A 63 14.11 0.99 -20.49
N ASN A 64 13.30 0.01 -20.92
CA ASN A 64 12.16 0.22 -21.82
C ASN A 64 10.86 0.58 -21.09
N THR A 65 10.93 1.06 -19.85
CA THR A 65 9.74 1.42 -19.08
C THR A 65 9.00 2.56 -19.82
N PRO A 66 7.72 2.39 -20.18
CA PRO A 66 6.97 3.45 -20.86
C PRO A 66 6.96 4.71 -20.00
N SER A 67 7.44 5.83 -20.54
CA SER A 67 7.24 7.12 -19.89
C SER A 67 5.75 7.44 -19.92
N PHE A 68 5.19 7.84 -18.78
CA PHE A 68 3.89 8.50 -18.78
C PHE A 68 4.09 9.83 -19.51
N GLN A 69 3.71 9.87 -20.78
CA GLN A 69 3.56 11.11 -21.55
C GLN A 69 2.30 11.83 -21.12
#